data_AF-A0AAP4C8J4-F1
#
_entry.id   AF-A0AAP4C8J4-F1
#
_cell.length_a   1.000
_cell.length_b   1.000
_cell.length_c   1.000
_cell.angle_alpha   90.00
_cell.angle_beta   90.00
_cell.angle_gamma   90.00
#
_symmetry.space_group_name_H-M   'P 1'
#
loop_
_entity.id
_entity.type
_entity.pdbx_description
1 polymer ?
#
loop_
_entity_poly.entity_id
_entity_poly.type
_entity_poly.pdbx_seq_one_letter_code
_entity_poly.pdbx_strand_id
1 'polypeptide(L)'
;NRVLSHTAHQHRAVKEAELNPGRFTFMLNGVQIMPMEAWTNVAIFWQELLNALESYVSTGRGQGEFSEETATFSLAKRGTIAVFELRGQRYPVEPDSFLKAVLGAAREFFTWVEEYIGGIDKTCLVRIETLMDGLK
;
A
#
# COMPACT_ATOMS: atom_id res chain seq x y z
N ASN A 1 -32.95 -21.00 22.22
CA ASN A 1 -31.98 -20.95 21.11
C ASN A 1 -32.30 -19.83 20.14
N ARG A 2 -31.65 -18.68 20.28
CA ARG A 2 -31.51 -17.69 19.21
C ARG A 2 -30.09 -17.13 19.32
N VAL A 3 -29.20 -17.65 18.48
CA VAL A 3 -27.83 -17.14 18.36
C VAL A 3 -27.88 -16.05 17.30
N LEU A 4 -27.53 -14.83 17.73
CA LEU A 4 -27.34 -13.67 16.87
C LEU A 4 -26.12 -13.93 15.98
N SER A 5 -26.33 -14.10 14.68
CA SER A 5 -25.24 -14.13 13.69
C SER A 5 -24.70 -12.71 13.52
N HIS A 6 -23.58 -12.40 14.16
CA HIS A 6 -22.77 -11.23 13.82
C HIS A 6 -22.18 -11.48 12.43
N THR A 7 -22.75 -10.82 11.43
CA THR A 7 -22.18 -10.75 10.09
C THR A 7 -20.89 -9.93 10.19
N ALA A 8 -19.75 -10.61 10.24
CA ALA A 8 -18.46 -9.97 10.08
C ALA A 8 -18.40 -9.39 8.67
N HIS A 9 -18.50 -8.06 8.55
CA HIS A 9 -18.20 -7.37 7.32
C HIS A 9 -16.78 -7.75 6.90
N GLN A 10 -16.65 -8.55 5.83
CA GLN A 10 -15.37 -8.77 5.17
C GLN A 10 -14.94 -7.42 4.58
N HIS A 11 -13.95 -6.80 5.22
CA HIS A 11 -13.37 -5.52 4.80
C HIS A 11 -12.50 -5.77 3.58
N ARG A 12 -13.09 -5.62 2.39
CA ARG A 12 -12.43 -5.81 1.11
C ARG A 12 -11.81 -4.49 0.68
N ALA A 13 -10.49 -4.45 0.53
CA ALA A 13 -9.84 -3.38 -0.22
C ALA A 13 -10.31 -3.48 -1.68
N VAL A 14 -11.23 -2.59 -2.08
CA VAL A 14 -11.70 -2.48 -3.46
C VAL A 14 -10.89 -1.38 -4.14
N LYS A 15 -10.20 -1.76 -5.21
CA LYS A 15 -9.40 -0.89 -6.08
C LYS A 15 -10.33 -0.24 -7.11
N GLU A 16 -10.51 1.07 -7.01
CA GLU A 16 -10.92 1.91 -8.14
C GLU A 16 -9.75 2.83 -8.46
N ALA A 17 -8.96 2.43 -9.46
CA ALA A 17 -7.92 3.26 -10.04
C ALA A 17 -8.50 3.88 -11.31
N GLU A 18 -9.01 5.10 -11.21
CA GLU A 18 -9.34 5.88 -12.41
C GLU A 18 -8.05 6.48 -12.96
N LEU A 19 -7.55 5.92 -14.05
CA LEU A 19 -6.53 6.53 -14.90
C LEU A 19 -7.13 7.76 -15.60
N ASN A 20 -7.33 8.85 -14.87
CA ASN A 20 -7.32 10.18 -15.46
C ASN A 20 -5.87 10.48 -15.90
N PRO A 21 -5.63 11.26 -16.97
CA PRO A 21 -4.30 11.36 -17.59
C PRO A 21 -3.25 11.86 -16.56
N GLY A 22 -2.48 10.92 -16.01
CA GLY A 22 -1.40 11.16 -15.04
C GLY A 22 -1.78 11.18 -13.55
N ARG A 23 -2.96 10.70 -13.12
CA ARG A 23 -3.33 10.61 -11.69
C ARG A 23 -3.64 9.16 -11.27
N PHE A 24 -3.04 8.70 -10.18
CA PHE A 24 -3.29 7.38 -9.55
C PHE A 24 -3.90 7.54 -8.14
N THR A 25 -5.21 7.47 -8.00
CA THR A 25 -5.83 7.50 -6.66
C THR A 25 -5.60 6.19 -5.91
N PHE A 26 -4.95 6.27 -4.74
CA PHE A 26 -4.84 5.13 -3.82
C PHE A 26 -6.04 5.13 -2.87
N MET A 27 -6.89 4.12 -3.00
CA MET A 27 -8.15 3.99 -2.28
C MET A 27 -8.10 2.79 -1.33
N LEU A 28 -8.55 2.97 -0.09
CA LEU A 28 -8.75 1.90 0.88
C LEU A 28 -10.17 1.99 1.45
N ASN A 29 -10.97 0.95 1.25
CA ASN A 29 -12.38 0.92 1.69
C ASN A 29 -13.19 2.14 1.21
N GLY A 30 -12.99 2.59 -0.03
CA GLY A 30 -13.69 3.76 -0.59
C GLY A 30 -13.14 5.12 -0.09
N VAL A 31 -12.09 5.13 0.72
CA VAL A 31 -11.42 6.35 1.19
C VAL A 31 -10.14 6.56 0.39
N GLN A 32 -9.98 7.75 -0.20
CA GLN A 32 -8.71 8.15 -0.79
C GLN A 32 -7.69 8.35 0.33
N ILE A 33 -6.68 7.50 0.36
CA ILE A 33 -5.64 7.54 1.38
C ILE A 33 -4.40 8.30 0.91
N MET A 34 -4.13 8.38 -0.39
CA MET A 34 -3.02 9.18 -0.89
C MET A 34 -3.42 10.66 -1.04
N PRO A 35 -2.83 11.59 -0.26
CA PRO A 35 -3.18 13.00 -0.30
C PRO A 35 -2.55 13.71 -1.51
N MET A 36 -3.07 14.88 -1.86
CA MET A 36 -2.68 15.61 -3.08
C MET A 36 -1.21 16.08 -3.06
N GLU A 37 -0.62 16.28 -1.88
CA GLU A 37 0.77 16.74 -1.75
C GLU A 37 1.77 15.59 -1.90
N ALA A 38 1.33 14.33 -1.80
CA ALA A 38 2.19 13.16 -2.04
C ALA A 38 2.55 12.99 -3.53
N TRP A 39 1.88 13.73 -4.41
CA TRP A 39 2.06 13.65 -5.87
C TRP A 39 3.36 14.25 -6.38
N THR A 40 4.03 15.10 -5.61
CA THR A 40 5.33 15.67 -6.03
C THR A 40 6.46 14.67 -5.90
N ASN A 41 6.32 13.67 -5.02
CA ASN A 41 7.36 12.71 -4.64
C ASN A 41 6.89 11.25 -4.76
N VAL A 42 6.03 10.93 -5.74
CA VAL A 42 5.40 9.59 -5.91
C VAL A 42 6.42 8.47 -5.99
N ALA A 43 7.56 8.69 -6.66
CA ALA A 43 8.62 7.69 -6.73
C ALA A 43 9.23 7.37 -5.36
N ILE A 44 9.50 8.41 -4.55
CA ILE A 44 10.03 8.28 -3.18
C ILE A 44 8.99 7.62 -2.29
N PHE A 45 7.72 8.02 -2.40
CA PHE A 45 6.61 7.39 -1.68
C PHE A 45 6.59 5.88 -1.88
N TRP A 46 6.63 5.43 -3.14
CA TRP A 46 6.59 4.00 -3.43
C TRP A 46 7.82 3.25 -2.93
N GLN A 47 9.02 3.83 -3.05
CA GLN A 47 10.24 3.21 -2.53
C GLN A 47 10.17 3.01 -1.02
N GLU A 48 9.79 4.05 -0.29
CA GLU A 48 9.64 4.00 1.16
C GLU A 48 8.54 3.01 1.55
N LEU A 49 7.44 2.97 0.81
CA LEU A 49 6.36 2.03 1.09
C LEU A 49 6.84 0.58 0.95
N LEU A 50 7.59 0.27 -0.10
CA LEU A 50 8.20 -1.05 -0.28
C LEU A 50 9.16 -1.40 0.88
N ASN A 51 9.98 -0.45 1.36
CA ASN A 51 10.86 -0.65 2.51
C ASN A 51 10.08 -1.05 3.77
N ALA A 52 8.95 -0.38 4.04
CA ALA A 52 8.11 -0.71 5.17
C ALA A 52 7.40 -2.06 5.01
N LEU A 53 6.91 -2.38 3.81
CA LEU A 53 6.27 -3.68 3.56
C LEU A 53 7.26 -4.84 3.76
N GLU A 54 8.48 -4.69 3.25
CA GLU A 54 9.55 -5.67 3.43
C GLU A 54 9.92 -5.86 4.91
N SER A 55 10.03 -4.76 5.66
CA SER A 55 10.23 -4.79 7.11
C SER A 55 9.06 -5.47 7.84
N TYR A 56 7.82 -5.24 7.37
CA TYR A 56 6.64 -5.87 7.94
C TYR A 56 6.61 -7.38 7.69
N VAL A 57 6.94 -7.83 6.49
CA VAL A 57 7.01 -9.27 6.17
C VAL A 57 8.04 -9.96 7.05
N SER A 58 9.20 -9.33 7.27
CA SER A 58 10.29 -9.92 8.06
C SER A 58 10.08 -9.85 9.58
N THR A 59 9.50 -8.76 10.11
CA THR A 59 9.46 -8.48 11.56
C THR A 59 8.06 -8.28 12.13
N GLY A 60 7.03 -8.21 11.29
CA GLY A 60 5.67 -7.84 11.67
C GLY A 60 5.47 -6.33 11.89
N ARG A 61 6.48 -5.50 11.60
CA ARG A 61 6.42 -4.03 11.68
C ARG A 61 7.21 -3.37 10.56
N GLY A 62 6.68 -2.29 10.01
CA GLY A 62 7.36 -1.44 9.03
C GLY A 62 6.99 0.02 9.20
N GLN A 63 7.92 0.91 8.90
CA GLN A 63 7.74 2.35 8.91
C GLN A 63 8.50 2.95 7.72
N GLY A 64 7.94 3.99 7.12
CA GLY A 64 8.62 4.78 6.09
C GLY A 64 8.19 6.24 6.15
N GLU A 65 9.02 7.10 5.59
CA GLU A 65 8.84 8.56 5.65
C GLU A 65 9.14 9.19 4.30
N PHE A 66 8.23 10.04 3.82
CA PHE A 66 8.46 10.82 2.62
C PHE A 66 7.96 12.24 2.88
N SER A 67 8.72 13.28 2.53
CA SER A 67 8.37 14.62 2.98
C SER A 67 8.63 15.70 1.94
N GLU A 68 7.97 16.83 2.15
CA GLU A 68 8.78 17.97 2.59
C GLU A 68 8.59 18.31 4.09
N GLU A 69 7.46 18.01 4.75
CA GLU A 69 7.35 18.18 6.23
C GLU A 69 6.50 17.12 6.98
N THR A 70 6.93 15.85 7.00
CA THR A 70 6.41 14.74 7.87
C THR A 70 5.15 13.97 7.42
N ALA A 71 5.04 13.59 6.14
CA ALA A 71 4.11 12.52 5.77
C ALA A 71 4.71 11.15 6.11
N THR A 72 4.39 10.64 7.29
CA THR A 72 4.83 9.30 7.74
C THR A 72 3.77 8.25 7.45
N PHE A 73 4.20 7.02 7.26
CA PHE A 73 3.32 5.87 7.32
C PHE A 73 3.95 4.71 8.08
N SER A 74 3.11 3.83 8.61
CA SER A 74 3.55 2.62 9.27
C SER A 74 2.58 1.47 9.03
N LEU A 75 3.09 0.25 9.13
CA LEU A 75 2.31 -0.97 9.10
C LEU A 75 2.72 -1.83 10.30
N ALA A 76 1.78 -2.15 11.16
CA ALA A 76 2.05 -2.93 12.37
C ALA A 76 1.05 -4.05 12.56
N LYS A 77 1.55 -5.25 12.89
CA LYS A 77 0.71 -6.38 13.27
C LYS A 77 0.08 -6.14 14.65
N ARG A 78 -1.22 -6.38 14.75
CA ARG A 78 -2.03 -6.28 15.97
C ARG A 78 -2.93 -7.52 16.07
N GLY A 79 -2.37 -8.61 16.58
CA GLY A 79 -3.06 -9.91 16.60
C GLY A 79 -3.21 -10.48 15.19
N THR A 80 -4.45 -10.72 14.77
CA THR A 80 -4.79 -11.24 13.43
C THR A 80 -4.97 -10.17 12.36
N ILE A 81 -5.04 -8.89 12.75
CA ILE A 81 -5.17 -7.76 11.83
C ILE A 81 -3.86 -6.98 11.72
N ALA A 82 -3.70 -6.23 10.63
CA ALA A 82 -2.69 -5.20 10.51
C ALA A 82 -3.33 -3.81 10.66
N VAL A 83 -2.56 -2.84 11.15
CA VAL A 83 -2.95 -1.43 11.16
C VAL A 83 -1.99 -0.69 10.27
N PHE A 84 -2.51 -0.15 9.17
CA PHE A 84 -1.81 0.81 8.34
C PHE A 84 -2.09 2.20 8.89
N GLU A 85 -1.05 2.98 9.16
CA GLU A 85 -1.18 4.38 9.57
C GLU A 85 -0.56 5.27 8.48
N LEU A 86 -1.23 6.36 8.11
CA LEU A 86 -0.71 7.35 7.17
C LEU A 86 -1.09 8.74 7.67
N ARG A 87 -0.10 9.61 7.91
CA ARG A 87 -0.27 10.96 8.48
C ARG A 87 -1.13 10.95 9.74
N GLY A 88 -0.89 9.99 10.64
CA GLY A 88 -1.63 9.82 11.89
C GLY A 88 -3.03 9.21 11.77
N GLN A 89 -3.55 9.00 10.55
CA GLN A 89 -4.82 8.30 10.32
C GLN A 89 -4.59 6.80 10.30
N ARG A 90 -5.41 6.04 11.04
CA ARG A 90 -5.27 4.59 11.20
C ARG A 90 -6.35 3.82 10.46
N TYR A 91 -5.91 2.80 9.74
CA TYR A 91 -6.73 1.95 8.91
C TYR A 91 -6.49 0.48 9.29
N PRO A 92 -7.44 -0.17 9.98
CA PRO A 92 -7.40 -1.62 10.18
C PRO A 92 -7.58 -2.33 8.84
N VAL A 93 -6.70 -3.28 8.55
CA VAL A 93 -6.69 -4.03 7.28
C VAL A 93 -6.44 -5.51 7.52
N GLU A 94 -7.01 -6.34 6.64
CA GLU A 94 -6.64 -7.75 6.56
C GLU A 94 -5.25 -7.85 5.90
N PRO A 95 -4.23 -8.41 6.59
CA PRO A 95 -2.84 -8.35 6.15
C PRO A 95 -2.61 -8.82 4.71
N ASP A 96 -3.12 -9.99 4.33
CA ASP A 96 -2.74 -10.63 3.07
C ASP A 96 -3.38 -9.92 1.88
N SER A 97 -4.66 -9.58 2.00
CA SER A 97 -5.41 -8.82 0.99
C SER A 97 -4.83 -7.42 0.82
N PHE A 98 -4.42 -6.76 1.92
CA PHE A 98 -3.80 -5.45 1.86
C PHE A 98 -2.46 -5.49 1.13
N LEU A 99 -1.57 -6.43 1.50
CA LEU A 99 -0.27 -6.58 0.86
C LEU A 99 -0.40 -6.88 -0.63
N LYS A 100 -1.30 -7.80 -1.01
CA LYS A 100 -1.57 -8.13 -2.43
C LYS A 100 -2.08 -6.92 -3.21
N ALA A 101 -2.98 -6.13 -2.63
CA ALA A 101 -3.52 -4.94 -3.29
C ALA A 101 -2.45 -3.85 -3.48
N VAL A 102 -1.66 -3.56 -2.44
CA VAL A 102 -0.61 -2.53 -2.48
C VAL A 102 0.49 -2.92 -3.48
N LEU A 103 0.96 -4.17 -3.44
CA LEU A 103 2.01 -4.64 -4.36
C LEU A 103 1.53 -4.69 -5.80
N GLY A 104 0.27 -5.09 -6.05
CA GLY A 104 -0.31 -5.04 -7.39
C GLY A 104 -0.37 -3.62 -7.96
N ALA A 105 -0.79 -2.65 -7.13
CA ALA A 105 -0.79 -1.24 -7.53
C ALA A 105 0.62 -0.69 -7.77
N ALA A 106 1.59 -1.06 -6.92
CA ALA A 106 2.99 -0.70 -7.11
C ALA A 106 3.50 -1.23 -8.46
N ARG A 107 3.27 -2.52 -8.75
CA ARG A 107 3.68 -3.15 -10.01
C ARG A 107 3.19 -2.37 -11.22
N GLU A 108 1.88 -2.08 -11.27
CA GLU A 108 1.27 -1.33 -12.38
C GLU A 108 1.90 0.06 -12.55
N PHE A 109 2.14 0.77 -11.45
CA PHE A 109 2.80 2.08 -11.49
C PHE A 109 4.23 1.98 -12.04
N PHE A 110 5.05 1.09 -11.49
CA PHE A 110 6.45 0.97 -11.89
C PHE A 110 6.60 0.46 -13.33
N THR A 111 5.71 -0.43 -13.79
CA THR A 111 5.64 -0.84 -15.20
C THR A 111 5.28 0.33 -16.10
N TRP A 112 4.26 1.13 -15.74
CA TRP A 112 3.91 2.31 -16.52
C TRP A 112 5.06 3.32 -16.62
N VAL A 113 5.76 3.60 -15.52
CA VAL A 113 6.92 4.51 -15.56
C VAL A 113 8.05 3.93 -16.42
N GLU A 114 8.33 2.62 -16.34
CA GLU A 114 9.33 1.97 -17.19
C GLU A 114 8.97 2.11 -18.68
N GLU A 115 7.73 1.81 -19.04
CA GLU A 115 7.25 1.82 -20.43
C GLU A 115 7.22 3.22 -21.05
N TYR A 116 6.80 4.23 -20.28
CA TYR A 116 6.47 5.56 -20.84
C TYR A 116 7.48 6.67 -20.47
N ILE A 117 8.26 6.49 -19.41
CA ILE A 117 9.24 7.48 -18.96
C ILE A 117 10.67 6.96 -19.15
N GLY A 118 10.88 5.63 -19.14
CA GLY A 118 12.18 5.00 -19.40
C GLY A 118 13.24 5.22 -18.30
N GLY A 119 12.89 5.89 -17.21
CA GLY A 119 13.81 6.37 -16.18
C GLY A 119 13.78 5.60 -14.86
N ILE A 120 13.14 4.44 -14.79
CA ILE A 120 13.06 3.67 -13.54
C ILE A 120 14.18 2.66 -13.40
N ASP A 121 14.78 2.65 -12.21
CA ASP A 121 15.60 1.55 -11.72
C ASP A 121 14.71 0.31 -11.54
N LYS A 122 14.94 -0.71 -12.38
CA LYS A 122 14.23 -2.00 -12.39
C LYS A 122 14.29 -2.73 -11.05
N THR A 123 15.17 -2.32 -10.14
CA THR A 123 15.27 -2.84 -8.78
C THR A 123 13.91 -2.78 -8.05
N CYS A 124 13.08 -1.76 -8.27
CA CYS A 124 11.76 -1.69 -7.65
C CYS A 124 10.82 -2.81 -8.14
N LEU A 125 10.81 -3.09 -9.44
CA LEU A 125 10.00 -4.18 -10.01
C LEU A 125 10.45 -5.54 -9.47
N VAL A 126 11.76 -5.79 -9.44
CA VAL A 126 12.32 -7.05 -8.89
C VAL A 126 11.94 -7.23 -7.41
N ARG A 127 12.02 -6.15 -6.61
CA ARG A 127 11.60 -6.18 -5.19
C ARG A 127 10.11 -6.50 -5.05
N ILE A 128 9.25 -5.91 -5.89
CA ILE A 128 7.81 -6.18 -5.88
C ILE A 128 7.52 -7.65 -6.19
N GLU A 129 8.12 -8.22 -7.23
CA GLU A 129 7.92 -9.64 -7.56
C GLU A 129 8.37 -10.56 -6.42
N THR A 130 9.53 -10.26 -5.82
CA THR A 130 10.05 -11.02 -4.67
C THR A 130 9.09 -11.00 -3.48
N LEU A 131 8.55 -9.83 -3.16
CA LEU A 131 7.56 -9.69 -2.08
C LEU A 131 6.24 -10.40 -2.42
N MET A 132 5.79 -10.35 -3.67
CA MET A 132 4.57 -11.04 -4.13
C MET A 132 4.71 -12.56 -4.07
N ASP A 133 5.88 -13.11 -4.43
CA ASP A 133 6.15 -14.54 -4.36
C ASP A 133 6.19 -15.06 -2.91
N GLY A 134 6.65 -14.24 -1.97
CA GLY A 134 6.64 -14.57 -0.54
C GLY A 134 5.26 -14.59 0.12
N LEU A 135 4.20 -14.15 -0.57
CA LEU A 135 2.81 -14.12 -0.10
C LEU A 135 1.96 -15.29 -0.63
N LYS A 136 2.56 -16.20 -1.40
CA LYS A 136 1.96 -17.44 -1.89
C LYS A 136 2.04 -18.53 -0.83
#